data_AF-A0A7V0LTL5-F1
#
_entry.id   AF-A0A7V0LTL5-F1
#
_cell.length_a   1.000
_cell.length_b   1.000
_cell.length_c   1.000
_cell.angle_alpha   90.00
_cell.angle_beta   90.00
_cell.angle_gamma   90.00
#
_symmetry.space_group_name_H-M   'P 1'
#
loop_
_entity.id
_entity.type
_entity.pdbx_description
1 polymer ?
#
loop_
_entity_poly.entity_id
_entity_poly.type
_entity_poly.pdbx_seq_one_letter_code
_entity_poly.pdbx_strand_id
1 'polypeptide(L)'
;MSAVVFPFKDEDPEVVTRNVLAAASHPRVTEVTCVGLDRNTTFDALEEIAPGVSGANVTVILQRRVGSLRPGKGDAMNTGLLSFLEHSHEQRVHFYDADITNFDAGWIEQAEQAADAGFDIVRHFFPRASTDAMITWMITRIGFAVLWPDTELPRIGQPLGGEMLLTREAAETIASDHRVLT
;
A
#
# COMPACT_ATOMS: atom_id res chain seq x y z
N MET A 1 12.13 11.20 3.73
CA MET A 1 11.08 10.86 4.70
C MET A 1 9.87 10.40 3.90
N SER A 2 9.04 9.56 4.51
CA SER A 2 8.08 8.71 3.80
C SER A 2 6.79 8.57 4.59
N ALA A 3 5.69 8.42 3.86
CA ALA A 3 4.39 8.05 4.40
C ALA A 3 4.13 6.55 4.21
N VAL A 4 3.35 5.94 5.09
CA VAL A 4 2.90 4.55 4.96
C VAL A 4 1.37 4.50 4.95
N VAL A 5 0.79 3.73 4.03
CA VAL A 5 -0.65 3.51 3.92
C VAL A 5 -0.98 2.05 4.20
N PHE A 6 -1.92 1.84 5.12
CA PHE A 6 -2.52 0.54 5.42
C PHE A 6 -4.00 0.54 5.01
N PRO A 7 -4.37 0.04 3.83
CA PRO A 7 -5.76 -0.23 3.51
C PRO A 7 -6.26 -1.44 4.33
N PHE A 8 -7.42 -1.33 4.96
CA PHE A 8 -7.99 -2.40 5.78
C PHE A 8 -9.50 -2.52 5.59
N LYS A 9 -10.04 -3.71 5.86
CA LYS A 9 -11.48 -3.94 5.96
C LYS A 9 -11.86 -4.27 7.39
N ASP A 10 -12.04 -5.55 7.71
CA ASP A 10 -12.45 -6.06 9.02
C ASP A 10 -11.41 -7.13 9.37
N GLU A 11 -10.30 -6.66 9.92
CA GLU A 11 -9.10 -7.45 10.17
C GLU A 11 -8.99 -7.76 11.67
N ASP A 12 -7.96 -8.51 12.06
CA ASP A 12 -7.59 -8.64 13.47
C ASP A 12 -6.96 -7.33 13.98
N PRO A 13 -7.59 -6.61 14.94
CA PRO A 13 -7.08 -5.33 15.42
C PRO A 13 -5.68 -5.41 16.03
N GLU A 14 -5.29 -6.56 16.61
CA GLU A 14 -3.97 -6.74 17.19
C GLU A 14 -2.89 -6.79 16.10
N VAL A 15 -3.19 -7.47 14.99
CA VAL A 15 -2.30 -7.56 13.82
C VAL A 15 -2.09 -6.18 13.20
N VAL A 16 -3.18 -5.46 12.93
CA VAL A 16 -3.09 -4.14 12.29
C VAL A 16 -2.38 -3.14 13.20
N THR A 17 -2.70 -3.14 14.50
CA THR A 17 -2.05 -2.27 15.49
C THR A 17 -0.54 -2.52 15.53
N ARG A 18 -0.11 -3.79 15.57
CA ARG A 18 1.33 -4.12 15.54
C ARG A 18 1.99 -3.58 14.27
N ASN A 19 1.35 -3.71 13.11
CA ASN A 19 1.91 -3.26 11.84
C ASN A 19 2.05 -1.72 11.79
N VAL A 20 1.03 -1.00 12.28
CA VAL A 20 1.04 0.46 12.40
C VAL A 20 2.15 0.94 13.33
N LEU A 21 2.32 0.31 14.50
CA LEU A 21 3.39 0.66 15.44
C LEU A 21 4.77 0.35 14.87
N ALA A 22 4.93 -0.78 14.16
CA ALA A 22 6.18 -1.12 13.49
C ALA A 22 6.54 -0.08 12.42
N ALA A 23 5.58 0.39 11.62
CA ALA A 23 5.81 1.45 10.65
C ALA A 23 6.11 2.81 11.31
N ALA A 24 5.32 3.21 12.31
CA ALA A 24 5.44 4.50 12.97
C ALA A 24 6.76 4.67 13.75
N SER A 25 7.35 3.55 14.21
CA SER A 25 8.65 3.57 14.88
C SER A 25 9.85 3.63 13.91
N HIS A 26 9.62 3.49 12.60
CA HIS A 26 10.70 3.52 11.62
C HIS A 26 11.23 4.96 11.43
N PRO A 27 12.55 5.20 11.51
CA PRO A 27 13.12 6.56 11.52
C PRO A 27 12.92 7.35 10.22
N ARG A 28 12.59 6.67 9.12
CA ARG A 28 12.28 7.29 7.81
C ARG A 28 10.79 7.55 7.59
N VAL A 29 9.94 7.08 8.51
CA VAL A 29 8.48 7.25 8.43
C VAL A 29 8.05 8.36 9.37
N THR A 30 7.31 9.31 8.84
CA THR A 30 6.80 10.47 9.58
C THR A 30 5.27 10.50 9.59
N GLU A 31 4.63 9.74 8.70
CA GLU A 31 3.18 9.68 8.55
C GLU A 31 2.72 8.24 8.31
N VAL A 32 1.64 7.84 8.98
CA VAL A 32 0.94 6.56 8.74
C VAL A 32 -0.54 6.84 8.54
N THR A 33 -1.12 6.41 7.43
CA THR A 33 -2.54 6.56 7.12
C THR A 33 -3.20 5.20 7.02
N CYS A 34 -4.12 4.90 7.93
CA CYS A 34 -4.97 3.71 7.88
C CYS A 34 -6.27 4.06 7.16
N VAL A 35 -6.61 3.32 6.09
CA VAL A 35 -7.79 3.58 5.27
C VAL A 35 -8.77 2.43 5.38
N GLY A 36 -9.86 2.65 6.12
CA GLY A 36 -10.89 1.63 6.37
C GLY A 36 -12.03 1.67 5.35
N LEU A 37 -12.57 0.50 4.98
CA LEU A 37 -13.79 0.40 4.17
C LEU A 37 -15.00 1.03 4.87
N ASP A 38 -15.17 0.72 6.14
CA ASP A 38 -16.27 1.13 7.01
C ASP A 38 -15.78 1.29 8.46
N ARG A 39 -16.66 1.82 9.33
CA ARG A 39 -16.42 1.83 10.77
C ARG A 39 -16.76 0.46 11.34
N ASN A 40 -15.77 -0.18 11.94
CA ASN A 40 -15.85 -1.51 12.54
C ASN A 40 -14.87 -1.60 13.72
N THR A 41 -14.71 -2.79 14.30
CA THR A 41 -13.81 -3.04 15.44
C THR A 41 -12.35 -2.70 15.16
N THR A 42 -11.87 -2.96 13.93
CA THR A 42 -10.51 -2.57 13.52
C THR A 42 -10.38 -1.05 13.48
N PHE A 43 -11.37 -0.37 12.90
CA PHE A 43 -11.38 1.09 12.79
C PHE A 43 -11.36 1.76 14.16
N ASP A 44 -12.24 1.32 15.08
CA ASP A 44 -12.36 1.90 16.41
C ASP A 44 -11.06 1.68 17.23
N ALA A 45 -10.45 0.50 17.14
CA ALA A 45 -9.17 0.22 17.79
C ALA A 45 -8.03 1.11 17.27
N LEU A 46 -7.99 1.37 15.96
CA LEU A 46 -6.99 2.26 15.37
C LEU A 46 -7.23 3.73 15.74
N GLU A 47 -8.49 4.19 15.79
CA GLU A 47 -8.80 5.55 16.27
C GLU A 47 -8.40 5.74 17.75
N GLU A 48 -8.54 4.70 18.57
CA GLU A 48 -8.15 4.74 19.99
C GLU A 48 -6.63 4.86 20.15
N ILE A 49 -5.84 4.10 19.40
CA ILE A 49 -4.38 4.11 19.56
C ILE A 49 -3.69 5.29 18.87
N ALA A 50 -4.24 5.80 17.76
CA ALA A 50 -3.57 6.78 16.90
C ALA A 50 -3.03 8.02 17.66
N PRO A 51 -3.77 8.67 18.59
CA PRO A 51 -3.26 9.83 19.33
C PRO A 51 -2.07 9.53 20.25
N GLY A 52 -1.89 8.26 20.64
CA GLY A 52 -0.83 7.82 21.54
C GLY A 52 0.44 7.32 20.85
N VAL A 53 0.42 7.17 19.52
CA VAL A 53 1.59 6.71 18.77
C VAL A 53 2.66 7.80 18.70
N SER A 54 3.91 7.39 18.89
CA SER A 54 5.08 8.28 18.78
C SER A 54 5.93 7.88 17.57
N GLY A 55 6.70 8.83 17.02
CA GLY A 55 7.58 8.62 15.85
C GLY A 55 6.97 9.11 14.54
N ALA A 56 5.69 8.83 14.30
CA ALA A 56 4.95 9.29 13.12
C ALA A 56 3.55 9.78 13.49
N ASN A 57 3.00 10.68 12.66
CA ASN A 57 1.59 11.07 12.74
C ASN A 57 0.71 9.95 12.19
N VAL A 58 -0.10 9.32 13.04
CA VAL A 58 -1.03 8.26 12.64
C VAL A 58 -2.41 8.85 12.43
N THR A 59 -2.99 8.64 11.25
CA THR A 59 -4.34 9.07 10.90
C THR A 59 -5.18 7.88 10.44
N VAL A 60 -6.43 7.83 10.88
CA VAL A 60 -7.41 6.81 10.47
C VAL A 60 -8.52 7.50 9.70
N ILE A 61 -8.75 7.09 8.46
CA ILE A 61 -9.77 7.68 7.59
C ILE A 61 -10.63 6.60 6.94
N LEU A 62 -11.86 6.99 6.59
CA LEU A 62 -12.72 6.16 5.75
C LEU A 62 -12.32 6.31 4.28
N GLN A 63 -12.42 5.22 3.52
CA GLN A 63 -12.23 5.27 2.08
C GLN A 63 -13.24 6.21 1.43
N ARG A 64 -12.77 6.97 0.45
CA ARG A 64 -13.60 7.77 -0.46
C ARG A 64 -13.93 6.95 -1.68
N ARG A 65 -15.03 7.29 -2.33
CA ARG A 65 -15.37 6.70 -3.63
C ARG A 65 -14.60 7.41 -4.74
N VAL A 66 -13.74 6.70 -5.48
CA VAL A 66 -12.85 7.32 -6.49
C VAL A 66 -13.17 6.88 -7.93
N GLY A 67 -13.62 5.64 -8.16
CA GLY A 67 -13.93 5.12 -9.50
C GLY A 67 -15.40 4.78 -9.76
N SER A 68 -15.70 4.12 -10.88
CA SER A 68 -17.06 3.60 -11.21
C SER A 68 -17.26 2.09 -10.98
N LEU A 69 -16.18 1.31 -10.84
CA LEU A 69 -16.22 -0.14 -10.61
C LEU A 69 -16.55 -0.52 -9.16
N ARG A 70 -16.90 -1.77 -8.86
CA ARG A 70 -17.30 -2.19 -7.49
C ARG A 70 -16.38 -1.61 -6.38
N PRO A 71 -16.95 -1.00 -5.32
CA PRO A 71 -16.14 -0.45 -4.22
C PRO A 71 -15.36 -1.55 -3.50
N GLY A 72 -14.13 -1.23 -3.09
CA GLY A 72 -13.23 -2.15 -2.41
C GLY A 72 -11.81 -1.61 -2.31
N LYS A 73 -10.82 -2.51 -2.26
CA LYS A 73 -9.40 -2.17 -2.05
C LYS A 73 -8.86 -1.07 -2.97
N GLY A 74 -9.33 -1.00 -4.23
CA GLY A 74 -8.94 0.07 -5.15
C GLY A 74 -9.32 1.47 -4.65
N ASP A 75 -10.52 1.65 -4.09
CA ASP A 75 -10.95 2.92 -3.50
C ASP A 75 -10.10 3.25 -2.26
N ALA A 76 -9.79 2.27 -1.41
CA ALA A 76 -8.96 2.47 -0.22
C ALA A 76 -7.53 2.88 -0.59
N MET A 77 -6.90 2.19 -1.54
CA MET A 77 -5.56 2.54 -2.04
C MET A 77 -5.54 3.92 -2.69
N ASN A 78 -6.53 4.24 -3.55
CA ASN A 78 -6.63 5.55 -4.17
C ASN A 78 -6.89 6.65 -3.14
N THR A 79 -7.71 6.40 -2.12
CA THR A 79 -7.94 7.36 -1.03
C THR A 79 -6.65 7.63 -0.26
N GLY A 80 -5.86 6.61 0.05
CA GLY A 80 -4.56 6.77 0.68
C GLY A 80 -3.57 7.53 -0.20
N LEU A 81 -3.51 7.21 -1.50
CA LEU A 81 -2.67 7.89 -2.48
C LEU A 81 -3.04 9.37 -2.61
N LEU A 82 -4.33 9.68 -2.77
CA LEU A 82 -4.82 11.06 -2.87
C LEU A 82 -4.59 11.81 -1.56
N SER A 83 -4.82 11.18 -0.40
CA SER A 83 -4.54 11.79 0.90
C SER A 83 -3.06 12.16 1.04
N PHE A 84 -2.16 11.28 0.62
CA PHE A 84 -0.71 11.56 0.58
C PHE A 84 -0.38 12.74 -0.36
N LEU A 85 -0.96 12.78 -1.55
CA LEU A 85 -0.69 13.88 -2.49
C LEU A 85 -1.28 15.22 -2.03
N GLU A 86 -2.46 15.21 -1.42
CA GLU A 86 -3.19 16.39 -0.97
C GLU A 86 -2.64 17.00 0.33
N HIS A 87 -2.20 16.17 1.28
CA HIS A 87 -1.95 16.60 2.66
C HIS A 87 -0.53 16.32 3.18
N SER A 88 0.25 15.48 2.50
CA SER A 88 1.60 15.13 2.92
C SER A 88 2.65 15.95 2.17
N HIS A 89 3.76 16.25 2.83
CA HIS A 89 4.98 16.78 2.18
C HIS A 89 6.02 15.70 1.90
N GLU A 90 5.70 14.44 2.23
CA GLU A 90 6.65 13.34 2.11
C GLU A 90 6.96 12.98 0.66
N GLN A 91 8.16 12.47 0.42
CA GLN A 91 8.65 12.26 -0.96
C GLN A 91 8.34 10.85 -1.48
N ARG A 92 7.88 9.96 -0.60
CA ARG A 92 7.61 8.56 -0.91
C ARG A 92 6.40 8.09 -0.12
N VAL A 93 5.64 7.17 -0.72
CA VAL A 93 4.49 6.52 -0.07
C VAL A 93 4.63 5.01 -0.19
N HIS A 94 4.45 4.31 0.93
CA HIS A 94 4.38 2.86 0.96
C HIS A 94 2.93 2.38 1.06
N PHE A 95 2.67 1.21 0.54
CA PHE A 95 1.44 0.45 0.76
C PHE A 95 1.82 -0.92 1.29
N TYR A 96 1.13 -1.36 2.35
CA TYR A 96 1.22 -2.72 2.87
C TYR A 96 -0.17 -3.16 3.29
N ASP A 97 -0.51 -4.42 3.02
CA ASP A 97 -1.79 -4.97 3.47
C ASP A 97 -1.82 -5.03 5.01
N ALA A 98 -2.95 -4.64 5.58
CA ALA A 98 -3.08 -4.49 7.03
C ALA A 98 -3.02 -5.82 7.79
N ASP A 99 -3.39 -6.93 7.14
CA ASP A 99 -3.49 -8.28 7.71
C ASP A 99 -2.18 -9.07 7.68
N ILE A 100 -1.07 -8.48 7.20
CA ILE A 100 0.24 -9.15 7.14
C ILE A 100 0.71 -9.50 8.57
N THR A 101 0.92 -10.78 8.82
CA THR A 101 1.24 -11.28 10.18
C THR A 101 2.73 -11.23 10.53
N ASN A 102 3.60 -11.06 9.55
CA ASN A 102 5.06 -11.05 9.67
C ASN A 102 5.71 -9.75 9.18
N PHE A 103 4.94 -8.65 9.14
CA PHE A 103 5.45 -7.34 8.77
C PHE A 103 6.43 -6.83 9.83
N ASP A 104 7.53 -6.23 9.37
CA ASP A 104 8.47 -5.53 10.22
C ASP A 104 9.08 -4.31 9.52
N ALA A 105 9.77 -3.48 10.31
CA ALA A 105 10.49 -2.29 9.86
C ALA A 105 11.52 -2.57 8.74
N GLY A 106 12.04 -3.80 8.62
CA GLY A 106 13.00 -4.18 7.60
C GLY A 106 12.43 -4.17 6.19
N TRP A 107 11.11 -4.27 6.03
CA TRP A 107 10.45 -4.15 4.72
C TRP A 107 10.54 -2.71 4.22
N ILE A 108 10.28 -1.75 5.10
CA ILE A 108 10.40 -0.31 4.82
C ILE A 108 11.85 0.02 4.44
N GLU A 109 12.82 -0.42 5.24
CA GLU A 109 14.23 -0.15 5.00
C GLU A 109 14.70 -0.68 3.64
N GLN A 110 14.30 -1.89 3.24
CA GLN A 110 14.64 -2.45 1.92
C GLN A 110 14.06 -1.62 0.77
N ALA A 111 12.79 -1.21 0.88
CA ALA A 111 12.15 -0.38 -0.14
C ALA A 111 12.79 1.01 -0.23
N GLU A 112 13.10 1.61 0.91
CA GLU A 112 13.77 2.91 0.99
C GLU A 112 15.17 2.89 0.37
N GLN A 113 15.95 1.82 0.60
CA GLN A 113 17.28 1.65 -0.01
C GLN A 113 17.19 1.52 -1.53
N ALA A 114 16.20 0.79 -2.05
CA ALA A 114 15.98 0.71 -3.49
C ALA A 114 15.54 2.09 -4.05
N ALA A 115 14.66 2.81 -3.36
CA ALA A 115 14.28 4.15 -3.79
C ALA A 115 15.47 5.14 -3.76
N ASP A 116 16.38 5.02 -2.78
CA ASP A 116 17.64 5.79 -2.74
C ASP A 116 18.57 5.46 -3.91
N ALA A 117 18.49 4.24 -4.45
CA ALA A 117 19.22 3.83 -5.65
C ALA A 117 18.57 4.34 -6.96
N GLY A 118 17.48 5.10 -6.88
CA GLY A 118 16.83 5.75 -8.02
C GLY A 118 15.67 4.97 -8.64
N PHE A 119 15.09 4.00 -7.92
CA PHE A 119 13.89 3.31 -8.39
C PHE A 119 12.62 4.04 -7.94
N ASP A 120 11.80 4.47 -8.90
CA ASP A 120 10.54 5.18 -8.63
C ASP A 120 9.44 4.30 -8.05
N ILE A 121 9.48 3.01 -8.37
CA ILE A 121 8.52 2.01 -7.92
C ILE A 121 9.31 0.81 -7.40
N VAL A 122 9.09 0.46 -6.14
CA VAL A 122 9.68 -0.74 -5.52
C VAL A 122 8.54 -1.66 -5.11
N ARG A 123 8.58 -2.91 -5.55
CA ARG A 123 7.55 -3.91 -5.24
C ARG A 123 8.18 -5.04 -4.45
N HIS A 124 7.60 -5.37 -3.30
CA HIS A 124 7.98 -6.59 -2.60
C HIS A 124 7.38 -7.80 -3.32
N PHE A 125 8.09 -8.92 -3.31
CA PHE A 125 7.56 -10.19 -3.74
C PHE A 125 7.98 -11.28 -2.76
N PHE A 126 7.13 -12.29 -2.62
CA PHE A 126 7.28 -13.32 -1.60
C PHE A 126 7.37 -14.72 -2.19
N PRO A 127 8.06 -15.67 -1.53
CA PRO A 127 7.91 -17.08 -1.84
C PRO A 127 6.43 -17.50 -1.76
N ARG A 128 5.98 -18.35 -2.68
CA ARG A 128 4.59 -18.85 -2.74
C ARG A 128 4.59 -20.36 -2.84
N ALA A 129 3.57 -21.00 -2.25
CA ALA A 129 3.32 -22.41 -2.51
C ALA A 129 3.02 -22.63 -4.01
N SER A 130 3.24 -23.84 -4.50
CA SER A 130 3.01 -24.17 -5.91
C SER A 130 1.54 -24.02 -6.36
N THR A 131 0.61 -24.04 -5.41
CA THR A 131 -0.84 -23.91 -5.63
C THR A 131 -1.37 -22.51 -5.33
N ASP A 132 -0.51 -21.59 -4.87
CA ASP A 132 -0.89 -20.20 -4.59
C ASP A 132 -0.76 -19.32 -5.83
N ALA A 133 -1.34 -18.11 -5.74
CA ALA A 133 -1.20 -17.06 -6.76
C ALA A 133 -1.70 -17.52 -8.16
N MET A 134 -2.69 -18.42 -8.21
CA MET A 134 -3.23 -18.92 -9.47
C MET A 134 -3.82 -17.81 -10.34
N ILE A 135 -4.43 -16.77 -9.76
CA ILE A 135 -4.88 -15.59 -10.52
C ILE A 135 -3.68 -14.84 -11.12
N THR A 136 -2.62 -14.64 -10.33
CA THR A 136 -1.38 -14.00 -10.79
C THR A 136 -0.82 -14.72 -12.03
N TRP A 137 -0.71 -16.04 -11.99
CA TRP A 137 -0.09 -16.83 -13.06
C TRP A 137 -1.01 -17.11 -14.24
N MET A 138 -2.27 -17.49 -13.97
CA MET A 138 -3.20 -17.99 -14.98
C MET A 138 -4.12 -16.91 -15.56
N ILE A 139 -4.12 -15.70 -15.01
CA ILE A 139 -4.90 -14.57 -15.53
C ILE A 139 -3.98 -13.40 -15.87
N THR A 140 -3.30 -12.83 -14.87
CA THR A 140 -2.59 -11.55 -15.05
C THR A 140 -1.32 -11.71 -15.87
N ARG A 141 -0.40 -12.59 -15.47
CA ARG A 141 0.88 -12.75 -16.16
C ARG A 141 0.73 -13.38 -17.54
N ILE A 142 -0.18 -14.34 -17.70
CA ILE A 142 -0.46 -14.90 -19.03
C ILE A 142 -1.10 -13.85 -19.96
N GLY A 143 -2.02 -13.02 -19.44
CA GLY A 143 -2.58 -11.90 -20.19
C GLY A 143 -1.48 -10.94 -20.65
N PHE A 144 -0.56 -10.56 -19.76
CA PHE A 144 0.59 -9.75 -20.11
C PHE A 144 1.47 -10.40 -21.18
N ALA A 145 1.80 -11.69 -21.04
CA ALA A 145 2.66 -12.40 -21.99
C ALA A 145 2.03 -12.53 -23.38
N VAL A 146 0.71 -12.70 -23.46
CA VAL A 146 -0.01 -12.86 -24.74
C VAL A 146 -0.20 -11.51 -25.43
N LEU A 147 -0.58 -10.47 -24.68
CA LEU A 147 -0.94 -9.18 -25.24
C LEU A 147 0.27 -8.25 -25.44
N TRP A 148 1.28 -8.36 -24.60
CA TRP A 148 2.47 -7.48 -24.60
C TRP A 148 3.77 -8.27 -24.37
N PRO A 149 4.08 -9.27 -25.22
CA PRO A 149 5.22 -10.18 -25.03
C PRO A 149 6.57 -9.47 -24.98
N ASP A 150 6.72 -8.37 -25.73
CA ASP A 150 7.99 -7.65 -25.87
C ASP A 150 8.17 -6.49 -24.87
N THR A 151 7.38 -6.51 -23.78
CA THR A 151 7.44 -5.49 -22.71
C THR A 151 7.94 -6.09 -21.40
N GLU A 152 8.12 -5.25 -20.38
CA GLU A 152 8.47 -5.70 -19.03
C GLU A 152 7.30 -6.31 -18.25
N LEU A 153 6.04 -6.11 -18.70
CA LEU A 153 4.85 -6.57 -17.98
C LEU A 153 4.87 -8.06 -17.60
N PRO A 154 5.26 -9.00 -18.50
CA PRO A 154 5.28 -10.43 -18.17
C PRO A 154 6.38 -10.80 -17.18
N ARG A 155 7.39 -9.93 -17.02
CA ARG A 155 8.57 -10.16 -16.17
C ARG A 155 8.37 -9.70 -14.73
N ILE A 156 7.33 -8.92 -14.45
CA ILE A 156 6.94 -8.54 -13.09
C ILE A 156 6.57 -9.81 -12.31
N GLY A 157 7.28 -10.07 -11.20
CA GLY A 157 7.14 -11.31 -10.43
C GLY A 157 5.75 -11.49 -9.82
N GLN A 158 5.28 -10.46 -9.09
CA GLN A 158 3.96 -10.43 -8.43
C GLN A 158 3.22 -9.14 -8.80
N PRO A 159 2.62 -9.05 -10.01
CA PRO A 159 1.93 -7.84 -10.47
C PRO A 159 0.67 -7.50 -9.66
N LEU A 160 0.15 -8.44 -8.87
CA LEU A 160 -1.00 -8.24 -7.99
C LEU A 160 -0.62 -7.98 -6.52
N GLY A 161 0.67 -7.93 -6.18
CA GLY A 161 1.13 -7.61 -4.83
C GLY A 161 0.71 -6.19 -4.42
N GLY A 162 0.26 -6.03 -3.17
CA GLY A 162 -0.13 -4.75 -2.59
C GLY A 162 1.05 -4.00 -1.96
N GLU A 163 2.15 -4.72 -1.72
CA GLU A 163 3.30 -4.27 -0.96
C GLU A 163 4.28 -3.53 -1.86
N MET A 164 4.27 -2.20 -1.77
CA MET A 164 5.10 -1.37 -2.65
C MET A 164 5.44 -0.01 -2.05
N LEU A 165 6.47 0.62 -2.61
CA LEU A 165 6.81 2.03 -2.45
C LEU A 165 6.67 2.72 -3.80
N LEU A 166 6.18 3.96 -3.76
CA LEU A 166 6.18 4.91 -4.88
C LEU A 166 6.93 6.18 -4.48
N THR A 167 7.75 6.72 -5.36
CA THR A 167 8.17 8.13 -5.26
C THR A 167 6.97 9.04 -5.49
N ARG A 168 7.05 10.30 -5.02
CA ARG A 168 5.99 11.28 -5.23
C ARG A 168 5.69 11.49 -6.71
N GLU A 169 6.70 11.53 -7.57
CA GLU A 169 6.52 11.66 -9.03
C GLU A 169 5.74 10.47 -9.63
N ALA A 170 6.06 9.24 -9.22
CA ALA A 170 5.31 8.06 -9.64
C ALA A 170 3.86 8.09 -9.11
N ALA A 171 3.67 8.50 -7.86
CA ALA A 171 2.35 8.66 -7.25
C ALA A 171 1.50 9.69 -8.00
N GLU A 172 2.05 10.86 -8.33
CA GLU A 172 1.39 11.91 -9.12
C GLU A 172 1.04 11.40 -10.52
N THR A 173 1.95 10.70 -11.17
CA THR A 173 1.72 10.11 -12.50
C THR A 173 0.54 9.14 -12.45
N ILE A 174 0.50 8.22 -11.48
CA ILE A 174 -0.60 7.26 -11.32
C ILE A 174 -1.90 7.99 -11.00
N ALA A 175 -1.90 8.92 -10.05
CA ALA A 175 -3.11 9.63 -9.64
C ALA A 175 -3.71 10.52 -10.74
N SER A 176 -2.88 11.01 -11.66
CA SER A 176 -3.33 11.82 -12.81
C SER A 176 -3.94 11.00 -13.95
N ASP A 177 -3.81 9.67 -13.93
CA ASP A 177 -4.35 8.82 -14.97
C ASP A 177 -5.88 8.73 -14.88
N HIS A 178 -6.57 9.13 -15.94
CA HIS A 178 -8.04 9.07 -16.01
C HIS A 178 -8.62 7.68 -15.68
N ARG A 179 -7.88 6.59 -15.91
CA ARG A 179 -8.32 5.21 -15.60
C ARG A 179 -8.41 4.94 -14.10
N VAL A 180 -7.75 5.74 -13.26
CA VAL A 180 -7.83 5.65 -11.80
C VAL A 180 -9.09 6.35 -11.27
N LEU A 181 -9.54 7.40 -11.97
CA LEU A 181 -10.68 8.23 -11.59
C LEU A 181 -12.00 7.84 -12.30
N THR A 182 -11.98 6.79 -13.12
CA THR A 182 -13.14 6.36 -13.93
C THR A 182 -13.74 5.03 -13.51
#